data_AF-A0A2R7SSG2-F1
#
_entry.id   AF-A0A2R7SSG2-F1
#
_cell.length_a   1.000
_cell.length_b   1.000
_cell.length_c   1.000
_cell.angle_alpha   90.00
_cell.angle_beta   90.00
_cell.angle_gamma   90.00
#
_symmetry.space_group_name_H-M   'P 1'
#
loop_
_entity.id
_entity.type
_entity.pdbx_description
1 polymer ?
#
loop_
_entity_poly.entity_id
_entity_poly.type
_entity_poly.pdbx_seq_one_letter_code
_entity_poly.pdbx_strand_id
1 'polypeptide(L)'
;MYPYAGVQMALNAGSKAKDWSAYKGLRFKVRGDGKVYRVNVVLAKVKDHDEHGYFFKAVPRWQTVEVPFTELKQSGFGRRIAWDPKQVTHIGFQAGGGVMAYGLDLRDVELY
;
A
#
# COMPACT_ATOMS: atom_id res chain seq x y z
N MET A 1 8.70 10.92 14.22
CA MET A 1 7.85 9.76 13.86
C MET A 1 6.41 10.21 13.96
N TYR A 2 5.66 10.20 12.86
CA TYR A 2 4.21 10.49 12.92
C TYR A 2 3.48 9.20 13.34
N PRO A 3 2.46 9.30 14.21
CA PRO A 3 1.68 8.12 14.59
C PRO A 3 0.99 7.54 13.36
N TYR A 4 1.09 6.22 13.20
CA TYR A 4 0.40 5.47 12.17
C TYR A 4 -0.17 4.19 12.77
N ALA A 5 -1.20 3.66 12.12
CA ALA A 5 -1.77 2.35 12.43
C ALA A 5 -2.10 1.64 11.11
N GLY A 6 -1.93 0.33 11.04
CA GLY A 6 -2.21 -0.38 9.79
C GLY A 6 -2.07 -1.88 9.90
N VAL A 7 -2.45 -2.54 8.82
CA VAL A 7 -2.30 -3.98 8.63
C VAL A 7 -1.38 -4.23 7.45
N GLN A 8 -0.58 -5.28 7.54
CA GLN A 8 0.34 -5.68 6.48
C GLN A 8 0.29 -7.20 6.33
N MET A 9 0.35 -7.66 5.08
CA MET A 9 0.31 -9.07 4.71
C MET A 9 1.56 -9.42 3.92
N ALA A 10 2.25 -10.48 4.33
CA ALA A 10 3.29 -11.11 3.52
C ALA A 10 2.65 -11.87 2.34
N LEU A 11 3.19 -11.71 1.14
CA LEU A 11 2.64 -12.33 -0.07
C LEU A 11 2.99 -13.82 -0.20
N ASN A 12 4.07 -14.24 0.45
CA ASN A 12 4.51 -15.63 0.51
C ASN A 12 4.97 -15.95 1.94
N ALA A 13 4.96 -17.24 2.28
CA ALA A 13 5.59 -17.73 3.50
C ALA A 13 7.05 -17.28 3.59
N GLY A 14 7.46 -16.81 4.77
CA GLY A 14 8.80 -16.28 5.01
C GLY A 14 9.14 -14.99 4.26
N SER A 15 8.11 -14.24 3.82
CA SER A 15 8.28 -12.92 3.17
C SER A 15 9.15 -12.95 1.91
N LYS A 16 9.17 -14.08 1.20
CA LYS A 16 9.87 -14.20 -0.09
C LYS A 16 9.22 -13.30 -1.15
N ALA A 17 10.04 -12.76 -2.04
CA ALA A 17 9.57 -11.93 -3.14
C ALA A 17 8.61 -12.71 -4.06
N LYS A 18 7.54 -12.03 -4.49
CA LYS A 18 6.57 -12.45 -5.49
C LYS A 18 6.77 -11.58 -6.73
N ASP A 19 6.80 -12.19 -7.90
CA ASP A 19 6.88 -11.46 -9.17
C ASP A 19 5.50 -10.94 -9.59
N TRP A 20 5.38 -9.62 -9.70
CA TRP A 20 4.19 -8.89 -10.14
C TRP A 20 4.34 -8.33 -11.57
N SER A 21 5.40 -8.68 -12.30
CA SER A 21 5.70 -8.10 -13.62
C SER A 21 4.68 -8.42 -14.72
N ALA A 22 3.82 -9.43 -14.51
CA ALA A 22 2.72 -9.75 -15.41
C ALA A 22 1.52 -8.78 -15.27
N TYR A 23 1.51 -7.92 -14.26
CA TYR A 23 0.42 -7.01 -13.93
C TYR A 23 0.85 -5.56 -14.12
N LYS A 24 -0.14 -4.68 -14.27
CA LYS A 24 0.03 -3.24 -14.46
C LYS A 24 -0.21 -2.46 -13.17
N GLY A 25 -1.01 -3.02 -12.26
CA GLY A 25 -1.37 -2.33 -11.04
C GLY A 25 -2.05 -3.20 -9.98
N LEU A 26 -2.45 -2.54 -8.91
CA LEU A 26 -3.32 -3.07 -7.86
C LEU A 26 -4.69 -2.39 -7.96
N ARG A 27 -5.76 -3.15 -7.80
CA ARG A 27 -7.11 -2.62 -7.59
C ARG A 27 -7.72 -3.16 -6.32
N PHE A 28 -8.56 -2.37 -5.68
CA PHE A 28 -9.31 -2.78 -4.49
C PHE A 28 -10.58 -1.96 -4.34
N LYS A 29 -11.59 -2.54 -3.70
CA LYS A 29 -12.77 -1.81 -3.25
C LYS A 29 -12.56 -1.31 -1.84
N VAL A 30 -12.97 -0.06 -1.60
CA VAL A 30 -12.83 0.59 -0.31
C VAL A 30 -14.07 1.40 0.04
N ARG A 31 -14.36 1.47 1.33
CA ARG A 31 -15.16 2.54 1.95
C ARG A 31 -14.56 2.88 3.31
N GLY A 32 -14.89 4.04 3.84
CA GLY A 32 -14.39 4.45 5.14
C GLY A 32 -14.99 5.74 5.65
N ASP A 33 -14.29 6.33 6.61
CA ASP A 33 -14.69 7.49 7.41
C ASP A 33 -14.43 8.86 6.75
N GLY A 34 -14.10 8.88 5.46
CA GLY A 34 -13.78 10.08 4.70
C GLY A 34 -12.31 10.51 4.77
N LYS A 35 -11.44 9.82 5.52
CA LYS A 35 -10.02 10.18 5.67
C LYS A 35 -9.15 9.66 4.53
N VAL A 36 -7.91 10.12 4.52
CA VAL A 36 -6.86 9.67 3.62
C VAL A 36 -6.08 8.53 4.27
N TYR A 37 -5.86 7.49 3.49
CA TYR A 37 -5.11 6.29 3.85
C TYR A 37 -4.02 6.07 2.81
N ARG A 38 -3.10 5.16 3.11
CA ARG A 38 -2.02 4.76 2.21
C ARG A 38 -2.04 3.27 1.99
N VAL A 39 -1.91 2.84 0.73
CA VAL A 39 -1.49 1.47 0.40
C VAL A 39 0.01 1.46 0.22
N ASN A 40 0.68 0.51 0.87
CA ASN A 40 2.13 0.33 0.80
C ASN A 40 2.43 -1.00 0.11
N VAL A 41 3.39 -0.97 -0.81
CA VAL A 41 3.95 -2.14 -1.48
C VAL A 41 5.43 -2.21 -1.12
N VAL A 42 5.79 -3.29 -0.43
CA VAL A 42 7.13 -3.43 0.15
C VAL A 42 8.00 -4.26 -0.77
N LEU A 43 9.10 -3.68 -1.22
CA LEU A 43 10.13 -4.39 -1.98
C LEU A 43 11.18 -4.96 -1.02
N ALA A 44 11.69 -6.16 -1.30
CA ALA A 44 12.74 -6.80 -0.49
C ALA A 44 13.99 -5.91 -0.30
N LYS A 45 14.25 -5.02 -1.25
CA LYS A 45 15.37 -4.07 -1.26
C LYS A 45 15.16 -2.83 -0.38
N VAL A 46 13.93 -2.51 0.03
CA VAL A 46 13.63 -1.42 0.97
C VAL A 46 13.90 -1.91 2.38
N LYS A 47 14.81 -1.23 3.11
CA LYS A 47 15.26 -1.63 4.46
C LYS A 47 15.07 -0.55 5.53
N ASP A 48 14.55 0.60 5.12
CA ASP A 48 14.42 1.82 5.93
C ASP A 48 12.97 2.27 6.09
N HIS A 49 12.01 1.43 5.70
CA HIS A 49 10.57 1.68 5.74
C HIS A 49 10.07 2.79 4.79
N ASP A 50 10.91 3.32 3.91
CA ASP A 50 10.45 4.25 2.87
C ASP A 50 9.83 3.45 1.71
N GLU A 51 8.69 2.83 1.97
CA GLU A 51 8.07 1.89 1.03
C GLU A 51 7.41 2.61 -0.15
N HIS A 52 7.27 1.92 -1.27
CA HIS A 52 6.47 2.43 -2.39
C HIS A 52 5.00 2.43 -2.00
N GLY A 53 4.26 3.49 -2.30
CA GLY A 53 2.85 3.53 -1.96
C GLY A 53 2.07 4.61 -2.65
N TYR A 54 0.77 4.60 -2.38
CA TYR A 54 -0.21 5.50 -2.98
C TYR A 54 -1.22 5.93 -1.93
N PHE A 55 -1.53 7.23 -1.89
CA PHE A 55 -2.53 7.79 -0.99
C PHE A 55 -3.90 7.77 -1.65
N PHE A 56 -4.91 7.31 -0.92
CA PHE A 56 -6.30 7.28 -1.40
C PHE A 56 -7.24 7.78 -0.30
N LYS A 57 -8.38 8.34 -0.71
CA LYS A 57 -9.44 8.77 0.22
C LYS A 57 -10.50 7.68 0.33
N ALA A 58 -10.85 7.26 1.54
CA ALA A 58 -11.90 6.26 1.76
C ALA A 58 -13.22 6.95 2.16
N VAL A 59 -14.16 7.11 1.24
CA VAL A 59 -15.44 7.80 1.51
C VAL A 59 -16.52 6.86 2.08
N PRO A 60 -17.65 7.37 2.62
CA PRO A 60 -18.72 6.55 3.22
C PRO A 60 -19.56 5.71 2.23
N ARG A 61 -19.01 5.37 1.07
CA ARG A 61 -19.62 4.52 0.04
C ARG A 61 -18.54 3.65 -0.60
N TRP A 62 -18.91 2.45 -1.02
CA TRP A 62 -18.01 1.58 -1.76
C TRP A 62 -17.58 2.25 -3.08
N GLN A 63 -16.27 2.25 -3.31
CA GLN A 63 -15.66 2.71 -4.55
C GLN A 63 -14.47 1.81 -4.90
N THR A 64 -14.14 1.73 -6.18
CA THR A 64 -12.93 1.06 -6.65
C THR A 64 -11.79 2.06 -6.70
N VAL A 65 -10.64 1.68 -6.15
CA VAL A 65 -9.37 2.39 -6.32
C VAL A 65 -8.49 1.54 -7.22
N GLU A 66 -8.01 2.14 -8.31
CA GLU A 66 -7.02 1.55 -9.19
C GLU A 66 -5.70 2.28 -8.99
N VAL A 67 -4.64 1.52 -8.72
CA VAL A 67 -3.29 2.03 -8.48
C VAL A 67 -2.37 1.41 -9.54
N PRO A 68 -2.16 2.10 -10.67
CA PRO A 68 -1.10 1.74 -11.61
C PRO A 68 0.25 1.72 -10.89
N PHE A 69 1.12 0.76 -11.18
CA PHE A 69 2.43 0.70 -10.54
C PHE A 69 3.29 1.94 -10.81
N THR A 70 3.03 2.68 -11.89
CA THR A 70 3.68 3.96 -12.22
C THR A 70 3.35 5.07 -11.22
N GLU A 71 2.26 4.96 -10.48
CA GLU A 71 1.86 5.94 -9.45
C GLU A 71 2.41 5.63 -8.06
N LEU A 72 3.05 4.46 -7.89
CA LEU A 72 3.66 4.08 -6.61
C LEU A 72 4.94 4.88 -6.37
N LYS A 73 5.00 5.59 -5.24
CA LYS A 73 6.13 6.46 -4.89
C LYS A 73 6.57 6.24 -3.44
N GLN A 74 7.88 6.34 -3.21
CA GLN A 74 8.46 6.50 -1.88
C GLN A 74 8.13 7.89 -1.33
N SER A 75 8.11 8.03 -0.01
CA SER A 75 7.90 9.30 0.68
C SER A 75 9.16 10.18 0.67
N GLY A 76 10.33 9.60 0.40
CA GLY A 76 11.58 10.33 0.13
C GLY A 76 12.41 10.64 1.36
N PHE A 77 12.12 10.02 2.51
CA PHE A 77 12.93 10.16 3.72
C PHE A 77 14.05 9.10 3.80
N GLY A 78 13.94 8.02 3.03
CA GLY A 78 14.91 6.93 2.99
C GLY A 78 15.74 6.90 1.72
N ARG A 79 16.44 5.79 1.52
CA ARG A 79 17.18 5.51 0.29
C ARG A 79 16.18 5.39 -0.86
N ARG A 80 16.47 6.13 -1.93
CA ARG A 80 15.73 6.00 -3.19
C ARG A 80 15.98 4.61 -3.81
N ILE A 81 14.93 3.82 -3.90
CA ILE A 81 14.90 2.51 -4.55
C ILE A 81 13.95 2.61 -5.73
N ALA A 82 14.37 2.17 -6.92
CA ALA A 82 13.49 2.11 -8.07
C ALA A 82 12.42 1.03 -7.87
N TRP A 83 11.22 1.28 -8.40
CA TRP A 83 10.18 0.26 -8.47
C TRP A 83 10.67 -0.98 -9.22
N ASP A 84 10.50 -2.16 -8.63
CA ASP A 84 10.90 -3.44 -9.20
C ASP A 84 9.81 -4.48 -8.86
N PRO A 85 8.92 -4.81 -9.82
CA PRO A 85 7.79 -5.70 -9.56
C PRO A 85 8.24 -7.13 -9.25
N LYS A 86 9.52 -7.49 -9.48
CA LYS A 86 10.06 -8.81 -9.16
C LYS A 86 10.47 -8.95 -7.68
N GLN A 87 10.36 -7.88 -6.91
CA GLN A 87 10.89 -7.81 -5.54
C GLN A 87 9.79 -7.62 -4.49
N VAL A 88 8.52 -7.74 -4.84
CA VAL A 88 7.42 -7.43 -3.92
C VAL A 88 7.28 -8.52 -2.86
N THR A 89 7.29 -8.12 -1.59
CA THR A 89 7.25 -9.05 -0.45
C THR A 89 5.97 -8.91 0.38
N HIS A 90 5.45 -7.69 0.48
CA HIS A 90 4.27 -7.40 1.30
C HIS A 90 3.40 -6.33 0.64
N ILE A 91 2.13 -6.34 1.03
CA ILE A 91 1.19 -5.24 0.83
C ILE A 91 0.63 -4.83 2.20
N GLY A 92 0.43 -3.54 2.42
CA GLY A 92 -0.19 -3.05 3.64
C GLY A 92 -1.10 -1.85 3.40
N PHE A 93 -2.01 -1.63 4.34
CA PHE A 93 -2.92 -0.49 4.37
C PHE A 93 -2.75 0.23 5.69
N GLN A 94 -2.50 1.54 5.62
CA GLN A 94 -2.12 2.34 6.76
C GLN A 94 -2.97 3.60 6.85
N ALA A 95 -3.37 3.91 8.09
CA ALA A 95 -3.87 5.19 8.53
C ALA A 95 -2.72 6.01 9.10
N GLY A 96 -2.74 7.32 8.88
CA GLY A 96 -1.83 8.29 9.49
C GLY A 96 -2.54 9.63 9.67
N GLY A 97 -1.83 10.58 10.28
CA GLY A 97 -2.35 11.95 10.46
C GLY A 97 -2.81 12.29 11.88
N GLY A 98 -2.58 11.42 12.87
CA GLY A 98 -2.81 11.73 14.28
C GLY A 98 -3.37 10.58 15.10
N VAL A 99 -3.51 10.80 16.41
CA VAL A 99 -4.14 9.86 17.35
C VAL A 99 -5.65 10.11 17.33
N MET A 100 -6.39 9.29 16.57
CA MET A 100 -7.83 9.37 16.45
C MET A 100 -8.43 8.03 15.98
N ALA A 101 -9.75 7.93 15.96
CA ALA A 101 -10.44 6.78 15.39
C ALA A 101 -10.35 6.76 13.86
N TYR A 102 -10.11 5.57 13.31
CA TYR A 102 -10.08 5.31 11.88
C TYR A 102 -11.06 4.19 11.53
N GLY A 103 -11.79 4.35 10.43
CA GLY A 103 -12.69 3.33 9.88
C GLY A 103 -12.39 3.06 8.42
N LEU A 104 -11.87 1.87 8.13
CA LEU A 104 -11.51 1.44 6.77
C LEU A 104 -11.99 0.01 6.53
N ASP A 105 -12.85 -0.16 5.53
CA ASP A 105 -13.25 -1.47 5.01
C ASP A 105 -12.62 -1.70 3.63
N LEU A 106 -12.05 -2.89 3.41
CA LEU A 106 -11.40 -3.29 2.16
C LEU A 106 -12.01 -4.58 1.64
N ARG A 107 -12.14 -4.69 0.31
CA ARG A 107 -12.59 -5.91 -0.41
C ARG A 107 -11.87 -6.03 -1.74
N ASP A 108 -11.85 -7.24 -2.29
CA ASP A 108 -11.41 -7.55 -3.66
C ASP A 108 -10.03 -6.94 -3.97
N VAL A 109 -9.06 -7.13 -3.08
CA VAL A 109 -7.68 -6.65 -3.28
C VAL A 109 -6.99 -7.58 -4.29
N GLU A 110 -6.74 -7.05 -5.48
CA GLU A 110 -6.33 -7.83 -6.64
C GLU A 110 -5.25 -7.12 -7.46
N LEU A 111 -4.46 -7.90 -8.19
CA LEU A 111 -3.59 -7.40 -9.25
C LEU A 111 -4.36 -7.42 -10.59
N TYR A 112 -4.08 -6.46 -11.47
CA TYR A 112 -4.70 -6.35 -12.80
C TYR A 112 -3.70 -5.97 -13.89
#